data_AF-A0A084TF29-F1
#
_entry.id   AF-A0A084TF29-F1
#
_cell.length_a   1.000
_cell.length_b   1.000
_cell.length_c   1.000
_cell.angle_alpha   90.00
_cell.angle_beta   90.00
_cell.angle_gamma   90.00
#
_symmetry.space_group_name_H-M   'P 1'
#
loop_
_entity.id
_entity.type
_entity.pdbx_description
1 polymer ?
#
loop_
_entity_poly.entity_id
_entity_poly.type
_entity_poly.pdbx_seq_one_letter_code
_entity_poly.pdbx_strand_id
1 'polypeptide(L)'
;MNKAIAQLEKHLHLYMRSGGKTSRKRQAQKMRIVIGYMVEKEKVKGLEQIGRKQVSRFYRDNRHLAPSTRRDYYYAINVIWRQFLQRASEPPIFK
;
A
#
# COMPACT_ATOMS: atom_id res chain seq x y z
N MET A 1 -3.74 -18.80 1.14
CA MET A 1 -3.10 -17.47 0.97
C MET A 1 -4.14 -16.49 0.44
N ASN A 2 -4.34 -15.32 1.04
CA ASN A 2 -5.31 -14.32 0.55
C ASN A 2 -4.90 -13.81 -0.85
N LYS A 3 -5.85 -13.69 -1.79
CA LYS A 3 -5.58 -13.29 -3.18
C LYS A 3 -4.95 -11.90 -3.28
N ALA A 4 -5.30 -10.94 -2.43
CA ALA A 4 -4.69 -9.62 -2.40
C ALA A 4 -3.19 -9.68 -2.06
N ILE A 5 -2.79 -10.54 -1.12
CA ILE A 5 -1.38 -10.77 -0.76
C ILE A 5 -0.64 -11.40 -1.94
N ALA A 6 -1.24 -12.41 -2.58
CA ALA A 6 -0.65 -13.07 -3.73
C ALA A 6 -0.43 -12.10 -4.92
N GLN A 7 -1.42 -11.24 -5.20
CA GLN A 7 -1.29 -10.19 -6.22
C GLN A 7 -0.19 -9.19 -5.85
N LEU A 8 -0.12 -8.76 -4.59
CA LEU A 8 0.93 -7.85 -4.12
C LEU A 8 2.31 -8.42 -4.37
N GLU A 9 2.58 -9.67 -3.98
CA GLU A 9 3.90 -10.28 -4.14
C GLU A 9 4.32 -10.38 -5.61
N LYS A 10 3.39 -10.66 -6.53
CA LYS A 10 3.66 -10.64 -7.97
C LYS A 10 4.12 -9.25 -8.44
N HIS A 11 3.44 -8.19 -8.02
CA HIS A 11 3.85 -6.82 -8.33
C HIS A 11 5.17 -6.44 -7.67
N LEU A 12 5.39 -6.83 -6.41
CA LEU A 12 6.61 -6.54 -5.67
C LEU A 12 7.84 -7.19 -6.30
N HIS A 13 7.70 -8.42 -6.82
CA HIS A 13 8.78 -9.09 -7.53
C HIS A 13 9.26 -8.29 -8.74
N LEU A 14 8.35 -7.70 -9.52
CA LEU A 14 8.70 -6.82 -10.65
C LEU A 14 9.22 -5.46 -10.18
N TYR A 15 8.57 -4.87 -9.17
CA TYR A 15 8.96 -3.61 -8.55
C TYR A 15 10.41 -3.65 -8.00
N MET A 16 10.83 -4.76 -7.40
CA MET A 16 12.19 -4.89 -6.86
C MET A 16 13.29 -4.99 -7.93
N ARG A 17 12.94 -5.24 -9.19
CA ARG A 17 13.91 -5.31 -10.31
C ARG A 17 14.35 -3.95 -10.82
N SER A 18 13.63 -2.88 -10.48
CA SER A 18 13.92 -1.51 -10.91
C SER A 18 14.41 -0.64 -9.74
N GLY A 19 15.66 -0.16 -9.83
CA GLY A 19 16.24 0.86 -8.95
C GLY A 19 16.99 0.35 -7.71
N GLY A 20 17.28 1.26 -6.77
CA GLY A 20 18.13 1.02 -5.60
C GLY A 20 17.54 0.01 -4.59
N LYS A 21 18.26 -1.10 -4.39
CA LYS A 21 17.83 -2.29 -3.63
C LYS A 21 17.28 -1.99 -2.22
N THR A 22 17.97 -1.14 -1.45
CA THR A 22 17.62 -0.87 -0.04
C THR A 22 16.33 -0.06 0.10
N SER A 23 16.18 1.01 -0.69
CA SER A 23 14.98 1.85 -0.67
C SER A 23 13.75 1.06 -1.10
N ARG A 24 13.87 0.25 -2.16
CA ARG A 24 12.77 -0.60 -2.66
C ARG A 24 12.34 -1.65 -1.64
N LYS A 25 13.28 -2.29 -0.92
CA LYS A 25 12.96 -3.25 0.13
C LYS A 25 12.15 -2.62 1.26
N ARG A 26 12.53 -1.41 1.71
CA ARG A 26 11.77 -0.65 2.72
C ARG A 26 10.37 -0.31 2.22
N GLN A 27 10.25 0.20 1.00
CA GLN A 27 8.95 0.50 0.40
C GLN A 27 8.08 -0.75 0.23
N ALA A 28 8.64 -1.87 -0.21
CA ALA A 28 7.92 -3.15 -0.32
C ALA A 28 7.40 -3.63 1.05
N GLN A 29 8.18 -3.47 2.13
CA GLN A 29 7.71 -3.77 3.48
C GLN A 29 6.54 -2.87 3.89
N LYS A 30 6.59 -1.57 3.59
CA LYS A 30 5.47 -0.67 3.86
C LYS A 30 4.22 -1.04 3.08
N MET A 31 4.35 -1.44 1.81
CA MET A 31 3.23 -1.95 1.01
C MET A 31 2.62 -3.21 1.63
N ARG A 32 3.44 -4.16 2.08
CA ARG A 32 2.97 -5.37 2.78
C ARG A 32 2.18 -5.03 4.04
N ILE A 33 2.66 -4.07 4.84
CA ILE A 33 1.95 -3.63 6.05
C ILE A 33 0.58 -3.04 5.70
N VAL A 34 0.51 -2.18 4.68
CA VAL A 34 -0.75 -1.56 4.23
C VAL A 34 -1.74 -2.63 3.76
N ILE A 35 -1.31 -3.55 2.88
CA ILE A 35 -2.18 -4.61 2.36
C ILE A 35 -2.57 -5.60 3.46
N GLY A 36 -1.65 -5.95 4.35
CA GLY A 36 -1.92 -6.78 5.53
C GLY A 36 -3.03 -6.19 6.38
N TYR A 37 -2.92 -4.89 6.72
CA TYR A 37 -3.98 -4.18 7.43
C TYR A 37 -5.33 -4.26 6.69
N MET A 38 -5.35 -4.02 5.37
CA MET A 38 -6.59 -4.05 4.58
C MET A 38 -7.21 -5.46 4.51
N VAL A 39 -6.37 -6.50 4.46
CA VAL A 39 -6.84 -7.89 4.51
C VAL A 39 -7.39 -8.23 5.89
N GLU A 40 -6.72 -7.83 6.96
CA GLU A 40 -7.09 -8.21 8.32
C GLU A 40 -8.31 -7.45 8.84
N LYS A 41 -8.32 -6.12 8.66
CA LYS A 41 -9.35 -5.21 9.20
C LYS A 41 -10.52 -5.00 8.25
N GLU A 42 -10.24 -4.81 6.96
CA GLU A 42 -11.27 -4.52 5.95
C GLU A 42 -11.72 -5.77 5.18
N LYS A 43 -11.13 -6.95 5.47
CA LYS A 43 -11.43 -8.24 4.82
C LYS A 43 -11.32 -8.19 3.30
N VAL A 44 -10.41 -7.35 2.79
CA VAL A 44 -10.10 -7.25 1.37
C VAL A 44 -9.60 -8.59 0.85
N LYS A 45 -10.18 -9.04 -0.27
CA LYS A 45 -9.84 -10.32 -0.92
C LYS A 45 -8.98 -10.13 -2.17
N GLY A 46 -8.98 -8.95 -2.79
CA GLY A 46 -8.15 -8.64 -3.95
C GLY A 46 -7.72 -7.18 -3.95
N LEU A 47 -6.56 -6.86 -4.55
CA LEU A 47 -6.03 -5.51 -4.61
C LEU A 47 -7.01 -4.54 -5.30
N GLU A 48 -7.76 -5.02 -6.29
CA GLU A 48 -8.78 -4.26 -7.01
C GLU A 48 -9.85 -3.64 -6.10
N GLN A 49 -10.13 -4.27 -4.94
CA GLN A 49 -11.13 -3.81 -3.97
C GLN A 49 -10.64 -2.66 -3.08
N ILE A 50 -9.36 -2.33 -3.13
CA ILE A 50 -8.78 -1.26 -2.31
C ILE A 50 -9.24 0.07 -2.89
N GLY A 51 -10.14 0.79 -2.22
CA GLY A 51 -10.64 2.09 -2.64
C GLY A 51 -10.21 3.22 -1.70
N ARG A 52 -10.78 4.41 -1.95
CA ARG A 52 -10.56 5.60 -1.11
C ARG A 52 -10.96 5.35 0.35
N LYS A 53 -12.03 4.56 0.56
CA LYS A 53 -12.54 4.17 1.88
C LYS A 53 -11.49 3.42 2.71
N GLN A 54 -10.88 2.37 2.14
CA GLN A 54 -9.89 1.55 2.83
C GLN A 54 -8.63 2.35 3.16
N VAL A 55 -8.17 3.19 2.21
CA VAL A 55 -7.02 4.09 2.45
C VAL A 55 -7.32 5.10 3.56
N SER A 56 -8.51 5.71 3.56
CA SER A 56 -8.90 6.69 4.59
C SER A 56 -8.99 6.04 5.97
N ARG A 57 -9.50 4.81 6.05
CA ARG A 57 -9.56 4.04 7.30
C ARG A 57 -8.18 3.67 7.81
N PHE A 58 -7.27 3.23 6.94
CA PHE A 58 -5.88 2.97 7.31
C PHE A 58 -5.25 4.19 7.99
N TYR A 59 -5.38 5.38 7.42
CA TYR A 59 -4.85 6.59 8.06
C TYR A 59 -5.55 6.95 9.37
N ARG A 60 -6.88 6.82 9.42
CA ARG A 60 -7.66 7.13 10.62
C ARG A 60 -7.26 6.25 11.81
N ASP A 61 -7.02 4.97 11.56
CA ASP A 61 -6.65 4.01 12.61
C ASP A 61 -5.17 4.16 13.01
N ASN A 62 -4.34 4.73 12.12
CA ASN A 62 -2.91 4.96 12.34
C ASN A 62 -2.56 6.44 12.54
N ARG A 63 -3.48 7.25 13.10
CA ARG A 63 -3.25 8.69 13.33
C ARG A 63 -2.11 9.00 14.29
N HIS A 64 -1.74 8.04 15.13
CA HIS A 64 -0.64 8.17 16.09
C HIS A 64 0.76 8.12 15.42
N LEU A 65 0.86 7.80 14.14
CA LEU A 65 2.15 7.72 13.44
C LEU A 65 2.80 9.10 13.26
N ALA A 66 4.12 9.13 13.43
CA ALA A 66 4.93 10.31 13.17
C ALA A 66 4.74 10.82 11.71
N PRO A 67 4.85 12.14 11.45
CA PRO A 67 4.65 12.70 10.12
C PRO A 67 5.54 12.08 9.03
N SER A 68 6.80 11.77 9.35
CA SER A 68 7.73 11.10 8.44
C SER A 68 7.24 9.70 8.08
N THR A 69 6.77 8.93 9.06
CA THR A 69 6.22 7.59 8.85
C THR A 69 4.92 7.62 8.04
N ARG A 70 4.03 8.60 8.29
CA ARG A 70 2.82 8.79 7.47
C ARG A 70 3.16 9.08 6.01
N ARG A 71 4.20 9.88 5.77
CA ARG A 71 4.73 10.18 4.43
C ARG A 71 5.25 8.92 3.74
N ASP A 72 6.00 8.08 4.45
CA ASP A 72 6.50 6.81 3.88
C ASP A 72 5.36 5.87 3.46
N TYR A 73 4.32 5.77 4.31
CA TYR A 73 3.12 5.00 3.96
C TYR A 73 2.34 5.60 2.80
N TYR A 74 2.28 6.93 2.69
CA TYR A 74 1.71 7.59 1.52
C TYR A 74 2.41 7.18 0.23
N TYR A 75 3.75 7.18 0.19
CA TYR A 75 4.48 6.74 -1.00
C TYR A 75 4.21 5.27 -1.33
N ALA A 76 4.13 4.40 -0.31
CA ALA A 76 3.78 3.00 -0.51
C ALA A 76 2.36 2.83 -1.10
N ILE A 77 1.38 3.55 -0.55
CA ILE A 77 -0.01 3.54 -1.04
C ILE A 77 -0.08 4.11 -2.45
N ASN A 78 0.66 5.18 -2.74
CA ASN A 78 0.67 5.80 -4.05
C ASN A 78 1.23 4.88 -5.15
N VAL A 79 2.27 4.09 -4.84
CA VAL A 79 2.75 3.06 -5.76
C VAL A 79 1.67 2.01 -6.02
N ILE A 80 1.04 1.47 -4.97
CA ILE A 80 -0.03 0.49 -5.14
C ILE A 80 -1.15 1.09 -6.01
N TRP A 81 -1.56 2.31 -5.71
CA TRP A 81 -2.67 3.00 -6.37
C TRP A 81 -2.41 3.29 -7.85
N ARG A 82 -1.25 3.88 -8.17
CA ARG A 82 -0.93 4.32 -9.53
C ARG A 82 -0.26 3.24 -10.37
N GLN A 83 0.64 2.44 -9.80
CA GLN A 83 1.42 1.48 -10.57
C GLN A 83 0.76 0.10 -10.60
N PHE A 84 0.22 -0.36 -9.47
CA PHE A 84 -0.34 -1.73 -9.42
C PHE A 84 -1.81 -1.75 -9.83
N LEU A 85 -2.57 -0.74 -9.41
CA LEU A 85 -4.00 -0.57 -9.74
C LEU A 85 -4.25 0.35 -10.93
N GLN A 86 -3.21 1.00 -11.47
CA GLN A 86 -3.28 1.84 -12.68
C GLN A 86 -4.35 2.94 -12.61
N ARG A 87 -4.59 3.51 -11.43
CA ARG A 87 -5.58 4.57 -11.24
C ARG A 87 -5.02 5.93 -11.62
N ALA A 88 -5.78 6.67 -12.41
CA ALA A 88 -5.42 8.02 -12.83
C ALA A 88 -5.46 9.04 -11.68
N SER A 89 -6.33 8.84 -10.68
CA SER A 89 -6.48 9.75 -9.54
C SER A 89 -5.42 9.53 -8.47
N GLU A 90 -5.28 10.49 -7.57
CA GLU A 90 -4.46 10.35 -6.37
C GLU A 90 -5.17 9.58 -5.26
N PRO A 91 -4.43 8.75 -4.49
CA PRO A 91 -4.99 8.17 -3.28
C PRO A 91 -5.29 9.28 -2.26
N PRO A 92 -6.25 9.06 -1.35
CA PRO A 92 -6.50 9.98 -0.25
C PRO A 92 -5.23 10.26 0.56
N ILE A 93 -5.00 11.54 0.86
CA ILE A 93 -3.97 12.00 1.79
C ILE A 93 -4.67 12.37 3.08
N PHE A 94 -4.15 11.90 4.22
CA PHE A 94 -4.62 12.33 5.53
C PHE A 94 -3.59 13.30 6.13
N LYS A 95 -3.93 14.59 6.14
CA LYS A 95 -3.14 15.65 6.78
C LYS A 95 -3.27 15.54 8.29
#